data_AF-A0A3B8MNB4-F1
#
_entry.id   AF-A0A3B8MNB4-F1
#
_cell.length_a   1.000
_cell.length_b   1.000
_cell.length_c   1.000
_cell.angle_alpha   90.00
_cell.angle_beta   90.00
_cell.angle_gamma   90.00
#
_symmetry.space_group_name_H-M   'P 1'
#
loop_
_entity.id
_entity.type
_entity.pdbx_description
1 polymer ?
#
loop_
_entity_poly.entity_id
_entity_poly.type
_entity_poly.pdbx_seq_one_letter_code
_entity_poly.pdbx_strand_id
1 'polypeptide(L)'
;MNRPNIIVIMADQMKATASHLYGSSFCETPSLERLAKQGVLYKHAVTPHPLCVPARISFWTSQYPHTHRGCRNQTLMPAGADHAFRHWKQEG
;
A
#
# COMPACT_ATOMS: atom_id res chain seq x y z
N MET A 1 5.96 -14.76 -22.49
CA MET A 1 4.87 -14.53 -21.53
C MET A 1 4.39 -13.09 -21.69
N ASN A 2 3.09 -12.84 -21.69
CA ASN A 2 2.56 -11.49 -21.81
C ASN A 2 2.75 -10.76 -20.47
N ARG A 3 3.36 -9.57 -20.48
CA ARG A 3 3.60 -8.79 -19.25
C ARG A 3 2.26 -8.28 -18.72
N PRO A 4 1.91 -8.51 -17.43
CA PRO A 4 0.65 -8.04 -16.89
C PRO A 4 0.69 -6.53 -16.64
N ASN A 5 -0.44 -5.86 -16.83
CA ASN A 5 -0.64 -4.51 -16.29
C ASN A 5 -0.83 -4.59 -14.77
N ILE A 6 -0.21 -3.68 -14.03
CA ILE A 6 -0.31 -3.59 -12.57
C ILE A 6 -1.12 -2.35 -12.20
N ILE A 7 -2.20 -2.54 -11.44
CA ILE A 7 -3.03 -1.44 -10.91
C ILE A 7 -2.90 -1.44 -9.38
N VAL A 8 -2.40 -0.34 -8.82
CA VAL A 8 -2.33 -0.13 -7.37
C VAL A 8 -3.41 0.86 -6.95
N ILE A 9 -4.37 0.41 -6.14
CA ILE A 9 -5.40 1.24 -5.54
C ILE A 9 -5.06 1.44 -4.06
N MET A 10 -4.87 2.68 -3.63
CA MET A 10 -4.54 3.03 -2.25
C MET A 10 -5.45 4.15 -1.75
N ALA A 11 -6.27 3.85 -0.74
CA ALA A 11 -7.05 4.85 -0.01
C ALA A 11 -6.20 5.45 1.14
N ASP A 12 -6.31 6.76 1.37
CA ASP A 12 -5.66 7.41 2.52
C ASP A 12 -6.52 7.24 3.79
N GLN A 13 -5.87 7.01 4.93
CA GLN A 13 -6.46 6.94 6.26
C GLN A 13 -7.64 5.93 6.41
N MET A 14 -7.71 4.92 5.55
CA MET A 14 -8.75 3.89 5.64
C MET A 14 -8.44 2.91 6.78
N LYS A 15 -9.29 2.91 7.82
CA LYS A 15 -9.26 1.86 8.85
C LYS A 15 -9.70 0.53 8.24
N ALA A 16 -9.02 -0.57 8.57
CA ALA A 16 -9.41 -1.90 8.09
C ALA A 16 -10.88 -2.23 8.42
N THR A 17 -11.30 -1.95 9.66
CA THR A 17 -12.68 -2.16 10.14
C THR A 17 -13.71 -1.22 9.53
N ALA A 18 -13.35 -0.37 8.55
CA ALA A 18 -14.31 0.37 7.77
C ALA A 18 -15.03 -0.51 6.74
N SER A 19 -14.56 -1.73 6.48
CA SER A 19 -15.17 -2.69 5.55
C SER A 19 -15.72 -3.92 6.29
N HIS A 20 -16.86 -4.44 5.84
CA HIS A 20 -17.42 -5.71 6.32
C HIS A 20 -16.45 -6.91 6.16
N LEU A 21 -15.49 -6.83 5.22
CA LEU A 21 -14.43 -7.83 5.05
C LEU A 21 -13.52 -7.98 6.28
N TYR A 22 -13.46 -6.96 7.13
CA TYR A 22 -12.69 -6.94 8.37
C TYR A 22 -13.58 -6.72 9.59
N GLY A 23 -14.86 -7.10 9.51
CA GLY A 23 -15.78 -7.13 10.66
C GLY A 23 -16.64 -5.89 10.87
N SER A 24 -16.72 -4.95 9.92
CA SER A 24 -17.74 -3.89 9.98
C SER A 24 -19.15 -4.47 9.86
N SER A 25 -20.06 -4.09 10.75
CA SER A 25 -21.49 -4.46 10.68
C SER A 25 -22.37 -3.41 10.01
N PHE A 26 -21.81 -2.25 9.62
CA PHE A 26 -22.59 -1.12 9.10
C PHE A 26 -22.18 -0.68 7.69
N CYS A 27 -20.93 -0.92 7.29
CA CYS A 27 -20.40 -0.45 6.01
C CYS A 27 -20.12 -1.62 5.06
N GLU A 28 -21.00 -1.76 4.08
CA GLU A 28 -20.84 -2.69 2.99
C GLU A 28 -19.90 -2.12 1.91
N THR A 29 -19.03 -2.98 1.39
CA THR A 29 -18.02 -2.61 0.37
C THR A 29 -18.01 -3.66 -0.74
N PRO A 30 -19.12 -3.81 -1.51
CA PRO A 30 -19.29 -4.93 -2.43
C PRO A 30 -18.24 -4.99 -3.55
N SER A 31 -17.73 -3.84 -4.00
CA SER A 31 -16.63 -3.80 -4.98
C SER A 31 -15.31 -4.37 -4.44
N LEU A 32 -15.01 -4.12 -3.16
CA LEU A 32 -13.83 -4.72 -2.50
C LEU A 32 -14.05 -6.21 -2.23
N GLU A 33 -15.27 -6.61 -1.87
CA GLU A 33 -15.61 -8.02 -1.68
C GLU A 33 -15.43 -8.81 -2.97
N ARG A 34 -15.87 -8.27 -4.12
CA ARG A 34 -15.66 -8.89 -5.43
C ARG A 34 -14.17 -9.09 -5.72
N LEU A 35 -13.33 -8.09 -5.44
CA LEU A 35 -11.87 -8.20 -5.60
C LEU A 35 -11.28 -9.28 -4.68
N ALA A 36 -11.72 -9.35 -3.42
CA ALA A 36 -11.26 -10.35 -2.46
C ALA A 36 -11.63 -11.78 -2.87
N LYS A 37 -12.86 -12.00 -3.37
CA LYS A 37 -13.33 -13.32 -3.86
C LYS A 37 -12.56 -13.82 -5.09
N GLN A 38 -12.02 -12.91 -5.90
CA GLN A 38 -11.25 -13.22 -7.10
C GLN A 38 -9.73 -13.24 -6.88
N GLY A 39 -9.28 -13.03 -5.64
CA GLY A 39 -7.86 -12.89 -5.31
C GLY A 39 -7.54 -13.37 -3.91
N VAL A 40 -6.62 -12.66 -3.25
CA VAL A 40 -6.16 -12.98 -1.89
C VAL A 40 -6.49 -11.82 -0.96
N LEU A 41 -7.15 -12.14 0.16
CA LEU A 41 -7.43 -11.21 1.26
C LEU A 41 -6.46 -11.46 2.41
N TYR A 42 -5.62 -10.48 2.72
CA TYR A 42 -4.72 -10.55 3.87
C TYR A 42 -5.45 -10.17 5.16
N LYS A 43 -5.66 -11.12 6.07
CA LYS A 43 -6.29 -10.87 7.38
C LYS A 43 -5.46 -9.96 8.29
N HIS A 44 -4.14 -9.98 8.12
CA HIS A 44 -3.18 -9.24 8.94
C HIS A 44 -2.16 -8.52 8.06
N ALA A 45 -2.53 -7.34 7.57
CA ALA A 45 -1.64 -6.40 6.89
C ALA A 45 -1.47 -5.16 7.77
N VAL A 46 -0.25 -4.87 8.19
CA VAL A 46 0.06 -3.78 9.14
C VAL A 46 0.91 -2.72 8.45
N THR A 47 0.56 -1.45 8.64
CA THR A 47 1.35 -0.34 8.10
C THR A 47 2.74 -0.29 8.77
N PRO A 48 3.81 -0.06 8.00
CA PRO A 48 5.15 0.11 8.57
C PRO A 48 5.29 1.40 9.39
N HIS A 49 4.38 2.37 9.22
CA HIS A 49 4.34 3.61 9.99
C HIS A 49 2.92 4.20 10.03
N PRO A 50 2.43 4.75 11.16
CA PRO A 50 1.10 5.35 11.25
C PRO A 50 1.04 6.82 10.75
N LEU A 51 1.89 7.22 9.81
CA LEU A 51 1.88 8.57 9.20
C LEU A 51 1.99 8.47 7.68
N CYS A 52 1.36 9.42 6.98
CA CYS A 52 1.17 9.42 5.53
C CYS A 52 2.48 9.25 4.74
N VAL A 53 3.44 10.16 4.87
CA VAL A 53 4.67 10.13 4.05
C VAL A 53 5.57 8.95 4.42
N PRO A 54 5.88 8.69 5.72
CA PRO A 54 6.65 7.51 6.12
C PRO A 54 6.08 6.20 5.58
N ALA A 55 4.76 5.98 5.72
CA ALA A 55 4.11 4.75 5.25
C ALA A 55 4.21 4.60 3.73
N ARG A 56 4.00 5.69 2.98
CA ARG A 56 4.06 5.69 1.52
C ARG A 56 5.48 5.47 1.01
N ILE A 57 6.49 6.06 1.65
CA ILE A 57 7.89 5.79 1.31
C ILE A 57 8.18 4.30 1.52
N SER A 58 7.86 3.75 2.70
CA SER A 58 8.09 2.33 2.99
C SER A 58 7.37 1.40 2.00
N PHE A 59 6.12 1.73 1.65
CA PHE A 59 5.34 0.96 0.68
C PHE A 59 6.01 0.89 -0.69
N TRP A 60 6.53 2.01 -1.18
CA TRP A 60 7.12 2.08 -2.52
C TRP A 60 8.56 1.59 -2.60
N THR A 61 9.34 1.73 -1.53
CA THR A 61 10.75 1.31 -1.47
C THR A 61 10.94 -0.09 -0.91
N SER A 62 9.90 -0.69 -0.32
CA SER A 62 9.98 -1.94 0.45
C SER A 62 11.00 -1.88 1.61
N GLN A 63 11.22 -0.69 2.17
CA GLN A 63 12.14 -0.46 3.28
C GLN A 63 11.40 0.06 4.52
N TYR A 64 11.89 -0.27 5.71
CA TYR A 64 11.33 0.28 6.93
C TYR A 64 11.68 1.77 7.11
N PRO A 65 10.91 2.53 7.89
CA PRO A 65 11.17 3.95 8.18
C PRO A 65 12.58 4.27 8.66
N HIS A 66 13.18 3.37 9.46
CA HIS A 66 14.55 3.54 9.96
C HIS A 66 15.62 3.39 8.87
N THR A 67 15.34 2.63 7.81
CA THR A 67 16.26 2.42 6.68
C THR A 67 16.26 3.64 5.75
N HIS A 68 15.08 4.13 5.38
CA HIS A 68 14.94 5.27 4.46
C HIS A 68 14.87 6.64 5.17
N ARG A 69 14.98 6.66 6.51
CA ARG A 69 15.00 7.84 7.39
C ARG A 69 13.75 8.74 7.36
N GLY A 70 12.68 8.29 6.70
CA GLY A 70 11.43 9.03 6.56
C GLY A 70 10.53 8.80 7.77
N CYS A 71 10.75 9.53 8.86
CA CYS A 71 10.02 9.36 10.13
C CYS A 71 8.92 10.42 10.36
N ARG A 72 8.80 11.41 9.47
CA ARG A 72 7.84 12.52 9.56
C ARG A 72 7.28 12.88 8.20
N ASN A 73 6.16 13.60 8.17
CA ASN A 73 5.55 14.04 6.91
C ASN A 73 6.42 15.03 6.11
N GLN A 74 7.31 15.75 6.79
CA GLN A 74 8.24 16.69 6.17
C GLN A 74 9.50 16.00 5.61
N THR A 75 9.73 14.72 5.93
CA THR A 75 10.90 13.98 5.47
C THR A 75 10.53 13.20 4.21
N LEU A 76 10.76 13.84 3.06
CA LEU A 76 10.46 13.28 1.75
C LEU A 76 11.37 12.08 1.41
N MET A 77 10.95 11.29 0.43
CA MET A 77 11.77 10.21 -0.13
C MET A 77 13.11 10.79 -0.63
N PRO A 78 14.26 10.20 -0.25
CA PRO A 78 15.55 10.65 -0.76
C PRO A 78 15.59 10.63 -2.30
N ALA A 79 16.19 11.67 -2.88
CA ALA A 79 16.48 11.67 -4.31
C ALA A 79 17.34 10.43 -4.63
N GLY A 80 17.03 9.73 -5.72
CA GLY A 80 17.77 8.52 -6.07
C GLY A 80 17.37 7.26 -5.28
N ALA A 81 16.38 7.29 -4.37
CA ALA A 81 15.91 6.07 -3.71
C ALA A 81 15.32 5.04 -4.68
N ASP A 82 15.68 3.77 -4.53
CA ASP A 82 15.08 2.67 -5.29
C ASP A 82 13.63 2.43 -4.85
N HIS A 83 12.74 2.31 -5.83
CA HIS A 83 11.30 2.17 -5.60
C HIS A 83 10.63 1.42 -6.76
N ALA A 84 9.46 0.84 -6.51
CA ALA A 84 8.74 -0.02 -7.45
C ALA A 84 8.62 0.56 -8.87
N PHE A 85 8.25 1.84 -9.02
CA PHE A 85 8.11 2.47 -10.34
C PHE A 85 9.40 2.51 -11.18
N ARG A 86 10.60 2.58 -10.56
CA ARG A 86 11.85 2.50 -11.32
C ARG A 86 12.06 1.11 -11.89
N HIS A 87 11.85 0.10 -11.07
CA HIS A 87 11.94 -1.29 -11.51
C HIS A 87 10.93 -1.59 -12.60
N TRP A 88 9.66 -1.21 -12.43
CA TRP A 88 8.65 -1.38 -13.47
C TRP A 88 9.02 -0.68 -14.78
N LYS A 89 9.56 0.54 -14.71
CA LYS A 89 10.01 1.26 -15.92
C LYS A 89 11.23 0.61 -16.59
N GLN A 90 12.16 0.07 -15.80
CA GLN A 90 13.37 -0.61 -16.31
C GLN A 90 13.02 -1.93 -16.99
N GLU A 91 12.08 -2.66 -16.42
CA GLU A 91 11.58 -3.90 -17.01
C GLU A 91 10.77 -3.61 -18.28
N GLY A 92 10.01 -2.51 -18.32
CA GLY A 92 9.08 -2.10 -19.38
C GLY A 92 7.67 -2.63 -19.15
#